data_AF-A0A2C6L9D3-F1
#
_entry.id   AF-A0A2C6L9D3-F1
#
_cell.length_a   1.000
_cell.length_b   1.000
_cell.length_c   1.000
_cell.angle_alpha   90.00
_cell.angle_beta   90.00
_cell.angle_gamma   90.00
#
_symmetry.space_group_name_H-M   'P 1'
#
loop_
_entity.id
_entity.type
_entity.pdbx_description
1 polymer ?
#
loop_
_entity_poly.entity_id
_entity_poly.type
_entity_poly.pdbx_seq_one_letter_code
_entity_poly.pdbx_strand_id
1 'polypeptide(L)'
;MQVRLFILLLRTRGSFLSCCHFAIVFFRPVCKMSEWDSVVKEWLVDTGYCCAGGIASAEDGSVFAAAADDGDGWSKLFKEDHEEDVLGEDGSVSGKVTINEACTLKAAVDEGSCPNGVWIGGQKYKVVAPEKGFDYNGTSFDITMCARPKGGAHLIKTQNGSIVIALYDEEKEQDKGNSRTTALAFAEYLHQSGY
;
A
#
# COMPACT_ATOMS: atom_id res chain seq x y z
N MET A 1 34.84 -20.23 -13.81
CA MET A 1 36.15 -19.80 -13.27
C MET A 1 35.97 -19.51 -11.79
N GLN A 2 36.93 -19.90 -10.96
CA GLN A 2 36.78 -20.42 -9.59
C GLN A 2 35.98 -19.61 -8.55
N VAL A 3 35.14 -20.36 -7.82
CA VAL A 3 34.60 -20.05 -6.48
C VAL A 3 35.73 -20.21 -5.45
N ARG A 4 36.01 -19.19 -4.63
CA ARG A 4 36.88 -19.33 -3.44
C ARG A 4 36.06 -19.11 -2.17
N LEU A 5 35.70 -20.25 -1.60
CA LEU A 5 35.14 -20.48 -0.27
C LEU A 5 36.25 -20.28 0.77
N PHE A 6 36.14 -19.25 1.61
CA PHE A 6 37.01 -19.08 2.78
C PHE A 6 36.27 -19.61 4.02
N ILE A 7 36.58 -20.85 4.39
CA ILE A 7 36.20 -21.44 5.68
C ILE A 7 37.32 -21.07 6.67
N LEU A 8 37.02 -20.24 7.67
CA LEU A 8 37.88 -20.06 8.83
C LEU A 8 37.29 -20.85 10.01
N LEU A 9 38.06 -21.84 10.45
CA LEU A 9 37.76 -22.77 11.52
C LEU A 9 38.47 -22.28 12.78
N LEU A 10 37.75 -21.82 13.80
CA LEU A 10 38.31 -21.60 15.14
C LEU A 10 37.40 -22.24 16.20
N ARG A 11 37.97 -23.25 16.86
CA ARG A 11 37.42 -23.99 17.99
C ARG A 11 38.27 -23.64 19.21
N THR A 12 37.66 -23.15 20.29
CA THR A 12 37.74 -23.65 21.69
C THR A 12 37.55 -22.56 22.78
N ARG A 13 36.56 -22.84 23.64
CA ARG A 13 36.47 -22.68 25.11
C ARG A 13 36.71 -21.33 25.79
N GLY A 14 35.72 -20.89 26.56
CA GLY A 14 35.91 -20.01 27.74
C GLY A 14 34.67 -19.23 28.15
N SER A 15 34.03 -19.63 29.25
CA SER A 15 32.89 -18.99 29.89
C SER A 15 33.23 -17.59 30.40
N PHE A 16 32.44 -16.55 30.06
CA PHE A 16 32.24 -15.36 30.89
C PHE A 16 30.91 -14.68 30.50
N LEU A 17 30.11 -14.38 31.53
CA LEU A 17 28.92 -13.53 31.49
C LEU A 17 29.21 -12.21 30.76
N SER A 18 28.34 -11.79 29.85
CA SER A 18 27.76 -10.44 29.82
C SER A 18 26.84 -10.28 28.62
N CYS A 19 25.64 -9.75 28.89
CA CYS A 19 24.79 -8.96 28.00
C CYS A 19 25.25 -8.83 26.54
N CYS A 20 24.51 -9.47 25.63
CA CYS A 20 24.07 -8.87 24.36
C CYS A 20 23.10 -9.88 23.74
N HIS A 21 21.81 -9.58 23.82
CA HIS A 21 20.86 -10.12 22.86
C HIS A 21 21.39 -9.69 21.49
N PHE A 22 22.08 -10.60 20.81
CA PHE A 22 22.43 -10.44 19.42
C PHE A 22 21.10 -10.57 18.68
N ALA A 23 20.36 -9.47 18.63
CA ALA A 23 19.29 -9.30 17.68
C ALA A 23 19.91 -9.67 16.34
N ILE A 24 19.43 -10.76 15.75
CA ILE A 24 19.59 -10.98 14.32
C ILE A 24 18.81 -9.81 13.73
N VAL A 25 19.52 -8.69 13.53
CA VAL A 25 19.10 -7.61 12.68
C VAL A 25 18.98 -8.30 11.34
N PHE A 26 17.75 -8.64 10.97
CA PHE A 26 17.40 -8.82 9.57
C PHE A 26 17.75 -7.49 8.92
N PHE A 27 19.00 -7.38 8.47
CA PHE A 27 19.43 -6.38 7.55
C PHE A 27 18.60 -6.68 6.30
N ARG A 28 17.41 -6.07 6.19
CA ARG A 28 16.65 -6.12 4.95
C ARG A 28 17.61 -5.53 3.90
N PRO A 29 18.08 -6.32 2.94
CA PRO A 29 18.81 -5.75 1.82
C PRO A 29 17.88 -4.71 1.18
N VAL A 30 18.44 -3.58 0.75
CA VAL A 30 17.79 -2.58 -0.10
C VAL A 30 16.81 -3.31 -1.02
N CYS A 31 15.52 -3.17 -0.73
CA CYS A 31 14.48 -3.99 -1.32
C CYS A 31 14.43 -3.62 -2.81
N LYS A 32 14.41 -4.62 -3.68
CA LYS A 32 14.30 -4.45 -5.14
C LYS A 32 13.22 -3.40 -5.43
N MET A 33 13.58 -2.27 -6.05
CA MET A 33 12.56 -1.48 -6.74
C MET A 33 11.96 -2.41 -7.78
N SER A 34 10.69 -2.74 -7.63
CA SER A 34 9.99 -3.51 -8.65
C SER A 34 10.02 -2.68 -9.94
N GLU A 35 10.05 -3.31 -11.10
CA GLU A 35 9.92 -2.58 -12.37
C GLU A 35 8.67 -1.69 -12.37
N TRP A 36 7.62 -2.16 -11.68
CA TRP A 36 6.38 -1.45 -11.45
C TRP A 36 6.52 -0.21 -10.57
N ASP A 37 7.47 -0.14 -9.63
CA ASP A 37 7.66 1.04 -8.78
C ASP A 37 8.01 2.27 -9.63
N SER A 38 8.79 2.07 -10.70
CA SER A 38 9.16 3.15 -11.63
C SER A 38 7.96 3.59 -12.47
N VAL A 39 7.14 2.63 -12.93
CA VAL A 39 5.91 2.92 -13.69
C VAL A 39 4.89 3.65 -12.83
N VAL A 40 4.66 3.18 -11.61
CA VAL A 40 3.75 3.83 -10.64
C VAL A 40 4.21 5.26 -10.35
N LYS A 41 5.52 5.47 -10.20
CA LYS A 41 6.07 6.80 -9.99
C LYS A 41 5.78 7.73 -11.17
N GLU A 42 6.08 7.30 -12.40
CA GLU A 42 5.87 8.11 -13.60
C GLU A 42 4.40 8.50 -13.79
N TRP A 43 3.49 7.55 -13.57
CA TRP A 43 2.07 7.74 -13.83
C TRP A 43 1.32 8.46 -12.71
N LEU A 44 1.60 8.12 -11.44
CA LEU A 44 0.84 8.65 -10.31
C LEU A 44 1.55 9.81 -9.60
N VAL A 45 2.88 9.75 -9.46
CA VAL A 45 3.63 10.70 -8.61
C VAL A 45 4.19 11.86 -9.42
N ASP A 46 4.85 11.59 -10.55
CA ASP A 46 5.54 12.60 -11.35
C ASP A 46 4.55 13.56 -12.05
N THR A 47 3.27 13.18 -12.15
CA THR A 47 2.18 14.06 -12.60
C THR A 47 1.82 15.15 -11.58
N GLY A 48 2.23 15.00 -10.33
CA GLY A 48 2.01 15.96 -9.24
C GLY A 48 0.63 15.88 -8.58
N TYR A 49 -0.30 15.09 -9.12
CA TYR A 49 -1.68 15.01 -8.60
C TYR A 49 -1.85 14.03 -7.44
N CYS A 50 -0.93 13.08 -7.27
CA CYS A 50 -0.91 12.13 -6.15
C CYS A 50 0.41 12.25 -5.39
N CYS A 51 0.36 12.20 -4.07
CA CYS A 51 1.56 12.24 -3.22
C CYS A 51 2.24 10.87 -3.14
N ALA A 52 1.46 9.80 -3.30
CA ALA A 52 1.95 8.44 -3.36
C ALA A 52 0.96 7.56 -4.12
N GLY A 53 1.43 6.42 -4.59
CA GLY A 53 0.59 5.44 -5.26
C GLY A 53 1.20 4.06 -5.24
N GLY A 54 0.42 3.08 -5.66
CA GLY A 54 0.83 1.69 -5.68
C GLY A 54 -0.12 0.81 -6.46
N ILE A 55 0.25 -0.45 -6.61
CA ILE A 55 -0.57 -1.49 -7.19
C ILE A 55 -0.65 -2.65 -6.21
N ALA A 56 -1.87 -3.12 -5.96
CA ALA A 56 -2.14 -4.31 -5.19
C ALA A 56 -2.80 -5.38 -6.07
N SER A 57 -2.65 -6.64 -5.70
CA SER A 57 -3.39 -7.74 -6.32
C SER A 57 -4.82 -7.75 -5.81
N ALA A 58 -5.80 -7.95 -6.70
CA ALA A 58 -7.20 -8.08 -6.31
C ALA A 58 -7.51 -9.44 -5.64
N GLU A 59 -6.64 -10.43 -5.77
CA GLU A 59 -6.83 -11.76 -5.16
C GLU A 59 -6.72 -11.69 -3.64
N ASP A 60 -5.66 -11.06 -3.13
CA ASP A 60 -5.30 -11.02 -1.71
C ASP A 60 -5.22 -9.59 -1.14
N GLY A 61 -5.21 -8.56 -1.97
CA GLY A 61 -5.04 -7.16 -1.56
C GLY A 61 -3.58 -6.77 -1.28
N SER A 62 -2.61 -7.66 -1.58
CA SER A 62 -1.20 -7.41 -1.28
C SER A 62 -0.61 -6.37 -2.23
N VAL A 63 -0.02 -5.31 -1.69
CA VAL A 63 0.71 -4.30 -2.45
C VAL A 63 2.01 -4.89 -2.98
N PHE A 64 2.20 -4.86 -4.30
CA PHE A 64 3.41 -5.36 -4.96
C PHE A 64 4.24 -4.26 -5.63
N ALA A 65 3.67 -3.06 -5.77
CA ALA A 65 4.37 -1.89 -6.30
C ALA A 65 4.00 -0.63 -5.50
N ALA A 66 4.97 0.23 -5.23
CA ALA A 66 4.73 1.47 -4.49
C ALA A 66 5.71 2.58 -4.90
N ALA A 67 5.20 3.81 -4.96
CA ALA A 67 5.98 5.02 -5.18
C ALA A 67 5.42 6.19 -4.38
N ALA A 68 6.28 7.14 -4.02
CA ALA A 68 5.90 8.41 -3.40
C ALA A 68 6.81 9.54 -3.87
N ASP A 69 6.36 10.77 -3.66
CA ASP A 69 7.08 11.98 -4.04
C ASP A 69 8.42 12.18 -3.30
N ASP A 70 8.49 11.72 -2.05
CA ASP A 70 9.70 11.71 -1.22
C ASP A 70 10.58 10.46 -1.44
N GLY A 71 10.19 9.56 -2.35
CA GLY A 71 10.87 8.30 -2.62
C GLY A 71 10.59 7.19 -1.60
N ASP A 72 9.77 7.45 -0.57
CA ASP A 72 9.41 6.48 0.47
C ASP A 72 8.00 5.92 0.26
N GLY A 73 7.78 5.33 -0.92
CA GLY A 73 6.48 4.78 -1.33
C GLY A 73 6.01 3.64 -0.43
N TRP A 74 6.90 2.71 -0.11
CA TRP A 74 6.56 1.51 0.66
C TRP A 74 6.05 1.83 2.06
N SER A 75 6.65 2.80 2.76
CA SER A 75 6.16 3.19 4.09
C SER A 75 4.81 3.91 4.06
N LYS A 76 4.41 4.51 2.92
CA LYS A 76 3.09 5.14 2.76
C LYS A 76 2.00 4.17 2.30
N LEU A 77 2.38 3.08 1.64
CA LEU A 77 1.44 2.15 1.02
C LEU A 77 1.31 0.84 1.79
N PHE A 78 2.31 0.45 2.59
CA PHE A 78 2.33 -0.82 3.30
C PHE A 78 2.89 -0.69 4.71
N LYS A 79 2.21 -1.31 5.66
CA LYS A 79 2.71 -1.58 7.01
C LYS A 79 2.38 -3.02 7.38
N GLU A 80 3.28 -3.65 8.14
CA GLU A 80 3.03 -4.98 8.70
C GLU A 80 1.79 -4.98 9.61
N ASP A 81 1.20 -6.17 9.77
CA ASP A 81 0.02 -6.38 10.60
C ASP A 81 0.21 -5.78 11.99
N HIS A 82 -0.73 -4.94 12.39
CA HIS A 82 -0.64 -4.15 13.61
C HIS A 82 -1.96 -4.16 14.37
N GLU A 83 -1.87 -4.01 15.69
CA GLU A 83 -3.06 -3.89 16.53
C GLU A 83 -3.53 -2.45 16.57
N GLU A 84 -4.82 -2.24 16.34
CA GLU A 84 -5.45 -0.93 16.44
C GLU A 84 -6.64 -0.99 17.39
N ASP A 85 -6.87 0.13 18.07
CA ASP A 85 -7.97 0.27 19.02
C ASP A 85 -9.29 0.49 18.25
N VAL A 86 -10.28 -0.37 18.52
CA VAL A 86 -11.64 -0.21 18.04
C VAL A 86 -12.36 0.76 18.96
N LEU A 87 -12.70 1.94 18.43
CA LEU A 87 -13.51 2.92 19.16
C LEU A 87 -14.98 2.47 19.16
N GLY A 88 -15.57 2.36 20.34
CA GLY A 88 -17.01 2.14 20.52
C GLY A 88 -17.82 3.38 20.15
N GLU A 89 -19.16 3.26 20.16
CA GLU A 89 -20.09 4.36 19.83
C GLU A 89 -19.93 5.60 20.74
N ASP A 90 -19.37 5.42 21.93
CA ASP A 90 -19.10 6.46 22.93
C ASP A 90 -17.71 7.10 22.79
N GLY A 91 -16.90 6.65 21.82
CA GLY A 91 -15.51 7.07 21.66
C GLY A 91 -14.53 6.43 22.64
N SER A 92 -14.97 5.48 23.46
CA SER A 92 -14.09 4.69 24.33
C SER A 92 -13.45 3.54 23.55
N VAL A 93 -12.24 3.11 23.95
CA VAL A 93 -11.61 1.91 23.40
C VAL A 93 -12.39 0.68 23.84
N SER A 94 -13.13 0.09 22.90
CA SER A 94 -13.98 -1.08 23.11
C SER A 94 -13.22 -2.41 22.97
N GLY A 95 -12.03 -2.39 22.38
CA GLY A 95 -11.18 -3.55 22.19
C GLY A 95 -10.04 -3.29 21.21
N LYS A 96 -9.20 -4.30 21.00
CA LYS A 96 -8.13 -4.29 20.00
C LYS A 96 -8.46 -5.24 18.86
N VAL A 97 -8.18 -4.81 17.64
CA VAL A 97 -8.29 -5.64 16.45
C VAL A 97 -6.94 -5.69 15.75
N THR A 98 -6.54 -6.89 15.32
CA THR A 98 -5.40 -7.03 14.42
C THR A 98 -5.82 -6.62 13.02
N ILE A 99 -5.22 -5.55 12.51
CA ILE A 99 -5.44 -5.02 11.18
C ILE A 99 -4.42 -5.65 10.23
N ASN A 100 -4.92 -6.30 9.20
CA ASN A 100 -4.17 -6.68 8.02
C ASN A 100 -4.59 -5.76 6.86
N GLU A 101 -3.67 -4.92 6.39
CA GLU A 101 -3.98 -3.86 5.42
C GLU A 101 -4.55 -4.43 4.11
N ALA A 102 -3.96 -5.53 3.62
CA ALA A 102 -4.39 -6.21 2.40
C ALA A 102 -5.85 -6.68 2.48
N CYS A 103 -6.24 -7.30 3.61
CA CYS A 103 -7.63 -7.69 3.87
C CYS A 103 -8.57 -6.48 3.87
N THR A 104 -8.18 -5.37 4.49
CA THR A 104 -9.04 -4.16 4.53
C THR A 104 -9.22 -3.52 3.16
N LEU A 105 -8.16 -3.53 2.35
CA LEU A 105 -8.15 -2.99 1.00
C LEU A 105 -9.04 -3.81 0.07
N LYS A 106 -8.93 -5.15 0.14
CA LYS A 106 -9.80 -6.06 -0.59
C LYS A 106 -11.26 -5.89 -0.21
N ALA A 107 -11.58 -5.83 1.08
CA ALA A 107 -12.95 -5.62 1.55
C ALA A 107 -13.53 -4.29 1.05
N ALA A 108 -12.73 -3.22 1.06
CA ALA A 108 -13.15 -1.90 0.57
C ALA A 108 -13.54 -1.90 -0.92
N VAL A 109 -12.81 -2.68 -1.73
CA VAL A 109 -13.05 -2.77 -3.18
C VAL A 109 -14.18 -3.73 -3.52
N ASP A 110 -14.22 -4.91 -2.89
CA ASP A 110 -15.20 -5.95 -3.23
C ASP A 110 -16.56 -5.70 -2.57
N GLU A 111 -16.57 -5.32 -1.29
CA GLU A 111 -17.79 -5.11 -0.51
C GLU A 111 -18.26 -3.65 -0.53
N GLY A 112 -17.35 -2.71 -0.78
CA GLY A 112 -17.66 -1.27 -0.70
C GLY A 112 -17.85 -0.77 0.73
N SER A 113 -17.47 -1.56 1.74
CA SER A 113 -17.59 -1.23 3.15
C SER A 113 -16.44 -1.86 3.92
N CYS A 114 -15.95 -1.17 4.95
CA CYS A 114 -14.97 -1.72 5.87
C CYS A 114 -15.25 -1.18 7.29
N PRO A 115 -15.78 -2.00 8.22
CA PRO A 115 -16.23 -1.52 9.53
C PRO A 115 -15.09 -0.95 10.37
N ASN A 116 -13.88 -1.49 10.22
CA ASN A 116 -12.68 -1.01 10.93
C ASN A 116 -11.92 0.09 10.18
N GLY A 117 -12.46 0.56 9.05
CA GLY A 117 -11.77 1.46 8.12
C GLY A 117 -10.77 0.73 7.23
N VAL A 118 -10.38 1.40 6.15
CA VAL A 118 -9.34 0.93 5.24
C VAL A 118 -7.99 1.40 5.77
N TRP A 119 -7.01 0.51 5.85
CA TRP A 119 -5.68 0.85 6.36
C TRP A 119 -4.66 0.70 5.25
N ILE A 120 -3.86 1.76 5.06
CA ILE A 120 -2.83 1.84 4.03
C ILE A 120 -1.63 2.56 4.64
N GLY A 121 -0.48 1.89 4.75
CA GLY A 121 0.75 2.49 5.30
C GLY A 121 0.61 2.95 6.76
N GLY A 122 -0.22 2.27 7.55
CA GLY A 122 -0.55 2.61 8.93
C GLY A 122 -1.45 3.82 9.10
N GLN A 123 -2.06 4.32 8.01
CA GLN A 123 -3.04 5.40 8.06
C GLN A 123 -4.45 4.85 7.85
N LYS A 124 -5.39 5.30 8.70
CA LYS A 124 -6.80 4.93 8.63
C LYS A 124 -7.55 5.83 7.67
N TYR A 125 -8.28 5.21 6.75
CA TYR A 125 -9.19 5.87 5.81
C TYR A 125 -10.62 5.36 5.99
N LYS A 126 -11.58 6.22 5.69
CA LYS A 126 -13.01 5.89 5.66
C LYS A 126 -13.46 5.73 4.22
N VAL A 127 -14.18 4.65 3.90
CA VAL A 127 -14.86 4.50 2.61
C VAL A 127 -15.97 5.56 2.51
N VAL A 128 -15.92 6.36 1.45
CA VAL A 128 -16.87 7.47 1.19
C VAL A 128 -17.85 7.09 0.10
N ALA A 129 -17.35 6.60 -1.03
CA ALA A 129 -18.15 6.32 -2.21
C ALA A 129 -17.58 5.13 -2.99
N PRO A 130 -18.14 3.92 -2.83
CA PRO A 130 -17.90 2.80 -3.74
C PRO A 130 -18.83 2.93 -4.97
N GLU A 131 -18.28 2.84 -6.17
CA GLU A 131 -19.02 2.79 -7.44
C GLU A 131 -18.56 1.56 -8.22
N LYS A 132 -19.49 0.64 -8.53
CA LYS A 132 -19.19 -0.59 -9.29
C LYS A 132 -19.49 -0.42 -10.77
N GLY A 133 -18.65 -0.97 -11.64
CA GLY A 133 -18.83 -0.90 -13.09
C GLY A 133 -18.80 0.53 -13.65
N PHE A 134 -18.00 1.42 -13.07
CA PHE A 134 -17.79 2.77 -13.57
C PHE A 134 -17.12 2.72 -14.95
N ASP A 135 -17.78 3.26 -15.97
CA ASP A 135 -17.25 3.30 -17.33
C ASP A 135 -16.29 4.49 -17.50
N TYR A 136 -15.08 4.18 -17.92
CA TYR A 136 -14.06 5.15 -18.30
C TYR A 136 -13.44 4.72 -19.63
N ASN A 137 -13.62 5.56 -20.66
CA ASN A 137 -13.16 5.30 -22.03
C ASN A 137 -13.59 3.93 -22.59
N GLY A 138 -14.79 3.43 -22.22
CA GLY A 138 -15.28 2.13 -22.67
C GLY A 138 -14.72 0.92 -21.91
N THR A 139 -13.98 1.16 -20.83
CA THR A 139 -13.54 0.13 -19.87
C THR A 139 -14.28 0.31 -18.56
N SER A 140 -14.82 -0.78 -18.00
CA SER A 140 -15.52 -0.74 -16.71
C SER A 140 -14.60 -1.08 -15.54
N PHE A 141 -14.56 -0.21 -14.54
CA PHE A 141 -13.77 -0.35 -13.32
C PHE A 141 -14.65 -0.33 -12.07
N ASP A 142 -14.24 -1.05 -11.02
CA ASP A 142 -14.82 -0.85 -9.69
C ASP A 142 -13.95 0.15 -8.94
N ILE A 143 -14.52 1.28 -8.55
CA ILE A 143 -13.82 2.37 -7.87
C ILE A 143 -14.32 2.51 -6.44
N THR A 144 -13.40 2.67 -5.50
CA THR A 144 -13.72 2.98 -4.12
C THR A 144 -12.95 4.21 -3.69
N MET A 145 -13.69 5.27 -3.40
CA MET A 145 -13.14 6.49 -2.84
C MET A 145 -13.07 6.40 -1.32
N CYS A 146 -11.88 6.66 -0.78
CA CYS A 146 -11.59 6.67 0.64
C CYS A 146 -11.08 8.07 1.06
N ALA A 147 -11.44 8.52 2.25
CA ALA A 147 -11.02 9.82 2.78
C ALA A 147 -10.38 9.72 4.16
N ARG A 148 -9.45 10.63 4.43
CA ARG A 148 -8.87 10.90 5.74
C ARG A 148 -8.85 12.43 5.98
N PRO A 149 -8.57 12.92 7.19
CA PRO A 149 -8.37 14.35 7.38
C PRO A 149 -7.26 14.86 6.44
N LYS A 150 -7.58 15.92 5.69
CA LYS A 150 -6.67 16.59 4.73
C LYS A 150 -6.13 15.69 3.61
N GLY A 151 -6.86 14.67 3.21
CA GLY A 151 -6.44 13.81 2.09
C GLY A 151 -7.35 12.62 1.86
N GLY A 152 -6.91 11.71 1.01
CA GLY A 152 -7.68 10.50 0.72
C GLY A 152 -6.94 9.52 -0.15
N ALA A 153 -7.66 8.47 -0.52
CA ALA A 153 -7.16 7.39 -1.36
C ALA A 153 -8.23 7.00 -2.39
N HIS A 154 -7.80 6.74 -3.62
CA HIS A 154 -8.63 6.12 -4.65
C HIS A 154 -8.15 4.70 -4.87
N LEU A 155 -9.08 3.76 -4.79
CA LEU A 155 -8.86 2.35 -5.09
C LEU A 155 -9.60 2.04 -6.39
N ILE A 156 -8.91 1.54 -7.41
CA ILE A 156 -9.50 1.24 -8.72
C ILE A 156 -9.15 -0.18 -9.11
N LYS A 157 -10.14 -1.06 -9.13
CA LYS A 157 -9.97 -2.46 -9.54
C LYS A 157 -10.19 -2.62 -11.04
N THR A 158 -9.19 -3.17 -11.69
CA THR A 158 -9.24 -3.60 -13.09
C THR A 158 -9.94 -4.97 -13.21
N GLN A 159 -10.45 -5.28 -14.39
CA GLN A 159 -11.10 -6.57 -14.65
C GLN A 159 -10.12 -7.75 -14.61
N ASN A 160 -8.82 -7.50 -14.85
CA ASN A 160 -7.80 -8.55 -14.87
C ASN A 160 -7.16 -8.78 -13.49
N GLY A 161 -7.66 -8.13 -12.43
CA GLY A 161 -7.28 -8.45 -11.06
C GLY A 161 -6.18 -7.58 -10.45
N SER A 162 -5.97 -6.37 -10.95
CA SER A 162 -5.11 -5.36 -10.29
C SER A 162 -5.95 -4.31 -9.59
N ILE A 163 -5.43 -3.77 -8.48
CA ILE A 163 -6.01 -2.63 -7.77
C ILE A 163 -5.00 -1.50 -7.77
N VAL A 164 -5.31 -0.41 -8.45
CA VAL A 164 -4.55 0.84 -8.39
C VAL A 164 -4.89 1.57 -7.10
N ILE A 165 -3.87 1.99 -6.37
CA ILE A 165 -3.97 2.79 -5.15
C ILE A 165 -3.35 4.15 -5.45
N ALA A 166 -4.13 5.23 -5.31
CA ALA A 166 -3.64 6.59 -5.49
C ALA A 166 -3.98 7.44 -4.26
N LEU A 167 -2.94 7.91 -3.57
CA LEU A 167 -3.06 8.75 -2.38
C LEU A 167 -2.89 10.22 -2.77
N TYR A 168 -3.74 11.08 -2.20
CA TYR A 168 -3.64 12.53 -2.38
C TYR A 168 -3.61 13.24 -1.02
N ASP A 169 -2.94 14.38 -0.99
CA ASP A 169 -2.83 15.23 0.19
C ASP A 169 -3.24 16.67 -0.11
N GLU A 170 -4.27 17.15 0.59
CA GLU A 170 -4.80 18.50 0.41
C GLU A 170 -3.78 19.58 0.86
N GLU A 171 -2.85 19.24 1.76
CA GLU A 171 -1.78 20.16 2.17
C GLU A 171 -0.71 20.33 1.09
N LYS A 172 -0.67 19.44 0.09
CA LYS A 172 0.20 19.53 -1.09
C LYS A 172 -0.51 20.09 -2.32
N GLU A 173 -1.62 20.80 -2.12
CA GLU A 173 -2.47 21.36 -3.18
C GLU A 173 -3.05 20.31 -4.12
N GLN A 174 -3.18 19.05 -3.66
CA GLN A 174 -3.80 17.97 -4.41
C GLN A 174 -5.27 17.84 -4.03
N ASP A 175 -6.10 17.51 -5.01
CA ASP A 175 -7.53 17.33 -4.82
C ASP A 175 -8.00 15.96 -5.30
N LYS A 176 -9.20 15.61 -4.83
CA LYS A 176 -9.84 14.34 -5.12
C LYS A 176 -10.20 14.12 -6.59
N GLY A 177 -10.46 15.18 -7.35
CA GLY A 177 -10.86 15.10 -8.75
C GLY A 177 -9.67 14.76 -9.64
N ASN A 178 -8.60 15.56 -9.54
CA ASN A 178 -7.42 15.37 -10.36
C ASN A 178 -6.68 14.05 -10.04
N SER A 179 -6.60 13.67 -8.76
CA SER A 179 -6.03 12.38 -8.36
C SER A 179 -6.86 11.19 -8.84
N ARG A 180 -8.21 11.27 -8.81
CA ARG A 180 -9.10 10.24 -9.37
C ARG A 180 -8.88 10.07 -10.88
N THR A 181 -8.83 11.17 -11.64
CA THR A 181 -8.63 11.11 -13.09
C THR A 181 -7.26 10.51 -13.44
N THR A 182 -6.22 10.88 -12.69
CA THR A 182 -4.87 10.31 -12.85
C THR A 182 -4.86 8.81 -12.55
N ALA A 183 -5.53 8.39 -11.48
CA ALA A 183 -5.65 6.98 -11.13
C ALA A 183 -6.43 6.18 -12.19
N LEU A 184 -7.51 6.74 -12.74
CA LEU A 184 -8.29 6.12 -13.83
C LEU A 184 -7.47 5.95 -15.11
N ALA A 185 -6.70 6.98 -15.50
CA ALA A 185 -5.82 6.91 -16.66
C ALA A 185 -4.75 5.81 -16.48
N PHE A 186 -4.20 5.66 -15.27
CA PHE A 186 -3.26 4.60 -15.00
C PHE A 186 -3.92 3.20 -14.99
N ALA A 187 -5.13 3.07 -14.45
CA ALA A 187 -5.90 1.82 -14.49
C ALA A 187 -6.25 1.41 -15.93
N GLU A 188 -6.56 2.37 -16.80
CA GLU A 188 -6.74 2.13 -18.24
C GLU A 188 -5.46 1.60 -18.89
N TYR A 189 -4.31 2.20 -18.60
CA TYR A 189 -3.02 1.71 -19.09
C TYR A 189 -2.74 0.26 -18.64
N LEU A 190 -3.01 -0.06 -17.38
CA LEU A 190 -2.88 -1.42 -16.86
C LEU A 190 -3.82 -2.38 -17.59
N HIS A 191 -5.09 -2.01 -17.76
CA HIS A 191 -6.07 -2.82 -18.47
C HIS A 191 -5.65 -3.13 -19.92
N GLN A 192 -5.20 -2.12 -20.65
CA GLN A 192 -4.70 -2.27 -22.02
C GLN A 192 -3.44 -3.15 -22.09
N SER A 193 -2.64 -3.15 -21.02
CA SER A 193 -1.44 -3.97 -20.87
C SER A 193 -1.75 -5.41 -20.40
N GLY A 194 -3.01 -5.74 -20.11
CA GLY A 194 -3.45 -7.06 -19.65
C GLY A 194 -3.44 -7.26 -18.12
N TYR A 195 -3.38 -6.17 -17.36
CA TYR A 195 -3.38 -6.13 -15.89
C TYR A 195 -4.67 -5.56 -15.32
#